data_AF-A0A428RGS9-F1
#
_entry.id   AF-A0A428RGS9-F1
#
_cell.length_a   1.000
_cell.length_b   1.000
_cell.length_c   1.000
_cell.angle_alpha   90.00
_cell.angle_beta   90.00
_cell.angle_gamma   90.00
#
_symmetry.space_group_name_H-M   'P 1'
#
loop_
_entity.id
_entity.type
_entity.pdbx_description
1 polymer ?
#
loop_
_entity_poly.entity_id
_entity_poly.type
_entity_poly.pdbx_seq_one_letter_code
_entity_poly.pdbx_strand_id
1 'polypeptide(L)'
;MHPGDFLASPWRIKMIERIRRSTRDQREEWIRAAGHNLFQPQGDQVFIDLLTDSGTGAMSDHQWAALLLGDETYAGSSSFSLLHGKVKTLLGFPHILPVHQGRAAEN
;
A
#
# COMPACT_ATOMS: atom_id res chain seq x y z
N MET A 1 -23.66 -11.34 12.18
CA MET A 1 -22.35 -11.35 12.84
C MET A 1 -22.57 -11.51 14.32
N HIS A 2 -22.01 -12.54 14.94
CA HIS A 2 -22.11 -12.73 16.38
C HIS A 2 -21.04 -11.89 17.09
N PRO A 3 -21.33 -11.32 18.26
CA PRO A 3 -20.31 -10.68 19.10
C PRO A 3 -19.34 -11.76 19.60
N GLY A 4 -18.27 -11.97 18.84
CA GLY A 4 -17.32 -13.08 19.01
C GLY A 4 -16.47 -13.36 17.75
N ASP A 5 -16.93 -12.90 16.58
CA ASP A 5 -16.27 -13.16 15.28
C ASP A 5 -15.08 -12.22 14.96
N PHE A 6 -14.63 -11.39 15.91
CA PHE A 6 -13.48 -10.50 15.70
C PHE A 6 -12.18 -11.23 16.09
N LEU A 7 -11.43 -11.65 15.06
CA LEU A 7 -10.14 -12.28 15.25
C LEU A 7 -9.10 -11.26 15.72
N ALA A 8 -8.26 -11.68 16.67
CA ALA A 8 -7.04 -10.94 16.98
C ALA A 8 -6.14 -10.88 15.74
N SER A 9 -5.48 -9.75 15.52
CA SER A 9 -4.56 -9.60 14.40
C SER A 9 -3.40 -10.61 14.54
N PRO A 10 -3.04 -11.36 13.48
CA PRO A 10 -1.94 -12.33 13.52
C PRO A 10 -0.55 -11.67 13.44
N TRP A 11 -0.45 -10.39 13.80
CA TRP A 11 0.73 -9.54 13.73
C TRP A 11 0.68 -8.51 14.84
N ARG A 12 1.82 -7.86 15.10
CA ARG A 12 1.95 -6.76 16.07
C ARG A 12 2.48 -5.51 15.39
N ILE A 13 2.13 -4.34 15.92
CA ILE A 13 2.60 -3.05 15.41
C ILE A 13 4.11 -2.93 15.64
N LYS A 14 4.88 -2.70 14.57
CA LYS A 14 6.33 -2.47 14.60
C LYS A 14 6.69 -0.98 14.45
N MET A 15 5.95 -0.27 13.63
CA MET A 15 6.14 1.15 13.30
C MET A 15 4.76 1.82 13.23
N ILE A 16 4.71 3.12 13.52
CA ILE A 16 3.49 3.93 13.44
C ILE A 16 3.74 5.19 12.61
N GLU A 17 2.72 5.63 11.90
CA GLU A 17 2.62 6.97 11.32
C GLU A 17 1.62 7.79 12.14
N ARG A 18 1.95 9.05 12.42
CA ARG A 18 1.09 9.92 13.21
C ARG A 18 -0.04 10.46 12.35
N ILE A 19 -1.29 10.23 12.77
CA ILE A 19 -2.47 10.85 12.18
C ILE A 19 -3.03 11.96 13.07
N ARG A 20 -3.57 13.01 12.46
CA ARG A 20 -4.12 14.17 13.15
C ARG A 20 -5.64 14.16 13.08
N ARG A 21 -6.31 14.30 14.22
CA ARG A 21 -7.77 14.49 14.26
C ARG A 21 -8.11 15.95 13.97
N SER A 22 -8.93 16.18 12.95
CA SER A 22 -9.49 17.50 12.63
C SER A 22 -10.76 17.80 13.43
N THR A 23 -11.08 19.09 13.57
CA THR A 23 -12.40 19.53 14.05
C THR A 23 -13.45 19.39 12.96
N ARG A 24 -14.73 19.49 13.33
CA ARG A 24 -15.82 19.48 12.35
C ARG A 24 -15.72 20.70 11.41
N ASP A 25 -15.51 21.88 11.98
CA ASP A 25 -15.46 23.14 11.21
C ASP A 25 -14.34 23.12 10.15
N GLN A 26 -13.16 22.58 10.51
CA GLN A 26 -12.06 22.35 9.58
C GLN A 26 -12.49 21.46 8.41
N ARG A 27 -13.17 20.34 8.68
CA ARG A 27 -13.64 19.44 7.61
C ARG A 27 -14.70 20.09 6.73
N GLU A 28 -15.61 20.88 7.29
CA GLU A 28 -16.64 21.60 6.53
C GLU A 28 -16.04 22.66 5.60
N GLU A 29 -15.00 23.37 6.06
CA GLU A 29 -14.24 24.31 5.23
C GLU A 29 -13.49 23.59 4.11
N TRP A 30 -12.72 22.55 4.43
CA TRP A 30 -11.90 21.82 3.45
C TRP A 30 -12.75 21.13 2.39
N ILE A 31 -13.86 20.49 2.76
CA ILE A 31 -14.70 19.81 1.78
C ILE A 31 -15.42 20.80 0.85
N ARG A 32 -15.76 21.99 1.34
CA ARG A 32 -16.32 23.06 0.49
C ARG A 32 -15.26 23.60 -0.47
N ALA A 33 -14.05 23.84 0.01
CA ALA A 33 -12.92 24.27 -0.82
C ALA A 33 -12.55 23.23 -1.89
N ALA A 34 -12.69 21.94 -1.55
CA ALA A 34 -12.53 20.81 -2.46
C ALA A 34 -13.67 20.64 -3.49
N GLY A 35 -14.69 21.51 -3.49
CA GLY A 35 -15.86 21.36 -4.36
C GLY A 35 -16.63 20.08 -4.09
N HIS A 36 -16.63 19.60 -2.84
CA HIS A 36 -17.22 18.33 -2.40
C HIS A 36 -16.64 17.07 -3.08
N ASN A 37 -15.47 17.16 -3.71
CA ASN A 37 -14.77 16.04 -4.32
C ASN A 37 -13.73 15.44 -3.34
N LEU A 38 -13.91 14.19 -2.92
CA LEU A 38 -13.02 13.51 -1.98
C LEU A 38 -11.62 13.20 -2.51
N PHE A 39 -11.37 13.38 -3.82
CA PHE A 39 -10.02 13.28 -4.38
C PHE A 39 -9.15 14.54 -4.15
N GLN A 40 -9.75 15.64 -3.67
CA GLN A 40 -9.07 16.93 -3.56
C GLN A 40 -8.49 17.26 -2.17
N PRO A 41 -9.06 16.81 -1.03
CA PRO A 41 -8.45 17.03 0.28
C PRO A 41 -7.00 16.53 0.33
N GLN A 42 -6.17 17.28 1.05
CA GLN A 42 -4.79 16.85 1.32
C GLN A 42 -4.76 15.70 2.33
N GLY A 43 -3.71 14.87 2.29
CA GLY A 43 -3.60 13.71 3.18
C GLY A 43 -3.67 14.06 4.68
N ASP A 44 -3.11 15.20 5.09
CA ASP A 44 -3.13 15.67 6.48
C ASP A 44 -4.49 16.26 6.93
N GLN A 45 -5.43 16.43 6.00
CA GLN A 45 -6.82 16.82 6.25
C GLN A 45 -7.73 15.61 6.52
N VAL A 46 -7.24 14.41 6.23
CA VAL A 46 -7.95 13.14 6.37
C VAL A 46 -7.47 12.42 7.64
N PHE A 47 -8.40 12.07 8.53
CA PHE A 47 -8.04 11.36 9.77
C PHE A 47 -7.88 9.85 9.56
N ILE A 48 -8.78 9.25 8.80
CA ILE A 48 -8.74 7.84 8.39
C ILE A 48 -9.02 7.84 6.88
N ASP A 49 -8.04 7.42 6.09
CA ASP A 49 -8.17 7.36 4.64
C ASP A 49 -8.64 5.97 4.20
N LEU A 50 -9.81 5.94 3.55
CA LEU A 50 -10.44 4.74 3.00
C LEU A 50 -10.71 4.92 1.50
N LEU A 51 -10.03 5.85 0.83
CA LEU A 51 -10.25 6.15 -0.59
C LEU A 51 -9.86 4.97 -1.49
N THR A 52 -8.79 4.26 -1.15
CA THR A 52 -8.29 3.11 -1.92
C THR A 52 -7.45 2.16 -1.05
N ASP A 53 -7.44 0.89 -1.42
CA ASP A 53 -6.52 -0.15 -0.94
C ASP A 53 -5.26 -0.28 -1.82
N SER A 54 -5.19 0.46 -2.92
CA SER A 54 -4.09 0.40 -3.88
C SER A 54 -2.86 1.18 -3.38
N GLY A 55 -1.84 0.45 -2.93
CA GLY A 55 -0.55 1.03 -2.54
C GLY A 55 -0.54 1.64 -1.12
N THR A 56 -1.62 1.49 -0.35
CA THR A 56 -1.78 2.02 1.01
C THR A 56 -1.54 0.98 2.11
N GLY A 57 -1.02 -0.20 1.74
CA GLY A 57 -0.73 -1.29 2.68
C GLY A 57 0.49 -1.03 3.56
N ALA A 58 0.43 -1.45 4.83
CA ALA A 58 1.58 -1.43 5.73
C ALA A 58 2.51 -2.64 5.47
N MET A 59 3.77 -2.37 5.14
CA MET A 59 4.79 -3.41 4.95
C MET A 59 5.28 -4.00 6.28
N SER A 60 5.61 -5.29 6.27
CA SER A 60 6.32 -5.98 7.36
C SER A 60 7.78 -5.52 7.49
N ASP A 61 8.40 -5.83 8.63
CA ASP A 61 9.83 -5.59 8.85
C ASP A 61 10.72 -6.35 7.85
N HIS A 62 10.31 -7.54 7.41
CA HIS A 62 11.02 -8.31 6.40
C HIS A 62 10.98 -7.64 5.01
N GLN A 63 9.84 -7.05 4.65
CA GLN A 63 9.73 -6.28 3.39
C GLN A 63 10.60 -5.03 3.44
N TRP A 64 10.62 -4.30 4.56
CA TRP A 64 11.54 -3.18 4.77
C TRP A 64 13.01 -3.60 4.69
N ALA A 65 13.38 -4.76 5.26
CA ALA A 65 14.73 -5.30 5.14
C ALA A 65 15.08 -5.64 3.67
N ALA A 66 14.14 -6.21 2.91
CA ALA A 66 14.35 -6.52 1.50
C ALA A 66 14.57 -5.26 0.65
N LEU A 67 13.90 -4.15 0.97
CA LEU A 67 14.16 -2.86 0.31
C LEU A 67 15.60 -2.39 0.53
N LEU A 68 16.14 -2.52 1.73
CA LEU A 68 17.52 -2.12 2.05
C LEU A 68 18.57 -3.03 1.40
N LEU A 69 18.20 -4.26 1.05
CA LEU A 69 19.06 -5.23 0.35
C LEU A 69 18.86 -5.22 -1.18
N GLY A 70 18.09 -4.26 -1.70
CA GLY A 70 17.74 -4.18 -3.12
C GLY A 70 18.96 -4.15 -4.04
N ASP A 71 18.95 -5.02 -5.05
CA ASP A 71 19.94 -5.03 -6.13
C ASP A 71 19.50 -4.11 -7.28
N GLU A 72 20.12 -2.94 -7.36
CA GLU A 72 19.85 -1.86 -8.32
C GLU A 72 20.58 -2.04 -9.67
N THR A 73 21.11 -3.24 -9.95
CA THR A 73 21.77 -3.52 -11.23
C THR A 73 20.80 -3.45 -12.40
N TYR A 74 21.18 -2.72 -13.45
CA TYR A 74 20.33 -2.46 -14.64
C TYR A 74 19.86 -3.74 -15.37
N ALA A 75 20.72 -4.76 -15.46
CA ALA A 75 20.39 -6.03 -16.08
C ALA A 75 20.93 -7.19 -15.23
N GLY A 76 20.09 -8.20 -15.01
CA GLY A 76 20.46 -9.36 -14.20
C GLY A 76 20.32 -9.17 -12.69
N SER A 77 19.49 -8.22 -12.24
CA SER A 77 19.20 -8.02 -10.81
C SER A 77 18.76 -9.32 -10.13
N SER A 78 19.38 -9.61 -8.99
CA SER A 78 18.99 -10.72 -8.11
C SER A 78 17.56 -10.55 -7.57
N SER A 79 17.09 -9.32 -7.38
CA SER A 79 15.69 -9.01 -7.00
C SER A 79 14.69 -9.50 -8.06
N PHE A 80 15.01 -9.32 -9.36
CA PHE A 80 14.19 -9.85 -10.45
C PHE A 80 14.15 -11.38 -10.45
N SER A 81 15.30 -12.03 -10.22
CA SER A 81 15.38 -13.49 -10.15
C SER A 81 14.51 -14.06 -9.02
N LEU A 82 14.49 -13.39 -7.85
CA LEU A 82 13.60 -13.74 -6.74
C LEU A 82 12.12 -13.57 -7.13
N LEU A 83 11.74 -12.46 -7.76
CA LEU A 83 10.38 -12.22 -8.22
C LEU A 83 9.92 -13.29 -9.22
N HIS A 84 10.74 -13.58 -10.25
CA HIS A 84 10.46 -14.61 -11.26
C HIS A 84 10.27 -15.99 -10.62
N GLY A 85 11.17 -16.38 -9.73
CA GLY A 85 11.06 -17.65 -9.01
C GLY A 85 9.79 -17.75 -8.19
N LYS A 86 9.38 -16.67 -7.49
CA LYS A 86 8.15 -16.63 -6.69
C LYS A 86 6.89 -16.66 -7.55
N VAL A 87 6.82 -15.87 -8.63
CA VAL A 87 5.68 -15.92 -9.55
C VAL A 87 5.54 -17.31 -10.17
N LYS A 88 6.64 -17.92 -10.61
CA LYS A 88 6.62 -19.29 -11.13
C LYS A 88 6.13 -20.29 -10.09
N THR A 89 6.55 -20.16 -8.84
CA THR A 89 6.16 -21.07 -7.74
C THR A 89 4.68 -20.93 -7.37
N LEU A 90 4.17 -19.69 -7.32
CA LEU A 90 2.81 -19.40 -6.86
C LEU A 90 1.76 -19.53 -7.98
N LEU A 91 2.11 -19.11 -9.20
CA LEU A 91 1.18 -18.98 -10.31
C LEU A 91 1.50 -19.91 -11.50
N GLY A 92 2.68 -20.54 -11.53
CA GLY A 92 3.05 -21.50 -12.59
C GLY A 92 3.51 -20.89 -13.92
N PHE A 93 3.52 -19.56 -14.07
CA PHE A 93 3.89 -18.93 -15.33
C PHE A 93 5.41 -19.01 -15.60
N PRO A 94 5.84 -19.48 -16.79
CA PRO A 94 7.26 -19.62 -17.12
C PRO A 94 7.93 -18.28 -17.46
N HIS A 95 7.16 -17.31 -17.95
CA HIS A 95 7.63 -16.01 -18.39
C HIS A 95 6.88 -14.91 -17.63
N ILE A 96 7.60 -13.85 -17.26
CA ILE A 96 7.04 -12.65 -16.65
C ILE A 96 7.69 -11.41 -17.25
N LEU A 97 6.97 -10.30 -17.25
CA LEU A 97 7.51 -8.97 -17.51
C LEU A 97 7.10 -8.07 -16.33
N PRO A 98 8.03 -7.66 -15.45
CA PRO A 98 7.71 -6.77 -14.35
C PRO A 98 7.34 -5.38 -14.90
N VAL A 99 6.31 -4.78 -14.31
CA VAL A 99 5.88 -3.42 -14.61
C VAL A 99 5.74 -2.65 -13.30
N HIS A 100 5.68 -1.32 -13.39
CA HIS A 100 5.57 -0.48 -12.20
C HIS A 100 4.23 -0.66 -11.44
N GLN A 101 3.13 -0.96 -12.14
CA GLN A 101 1.82 -1.27 -11.54
C GLN A 101 0.86 -1.90 -12.57
N GLY A 102 -0.33 -2.34 -12.11
CA GLY A 102 -1.32 -3.09 -12.88
C GLY A 102 -1.64 -2.51 -14.26
N ARG A 103 -2.01 -1.22 -14.35
CA ARG A 103 -2.38 -0.57 -15.63
C ARG A 103 -1.33 -0.70 -16.73
N ALA A 104 -0.05 -0.79 -16.39
CA ALA A 104 1.00 -0.93 -17.40
C ALA A 104 1.06 -2.34 -18.01
N ALA A 105 0.57 -3.36 -17.30
CA ALA A 105 0.49 -4.74 -17.80
C ALA A 105 -0.75 -5.02 -18.65
N GLU A 106 -1.69 -4.08 -18.75
CA GLU A 106 -2.95 -4.23 -19.49
C GLU A 106 -2.84 -3.88 -20.99
N ASN A 107 -1.67 -3.42 -21.47
CA ASN A 107 -1.47 -2.94 -22.86
C ASN A 107 -0.92 -4.01 -23.81
#